data_AF-A0AB37KU34-F1
#
_entry.id   AF-A0AB37KU34-F1
#
_cell.length_a   1.000
_cell.length_b   1.000
_cell.length_c   1.000
_cell.angle_alpha   90.00
_cell.angle_beta   90.00
_cell.angle_gamma   90.00
#
_symmetry.space_group_name_H-M   'P 1'
#
loop_
_entity.id
_entity.type
_entity.pdbx_description
1 polymer ?
#
loop_
_entity_poly.entity_id
_entity_poly.type
_entity_poly.pdbx_seq_one_letter_code
_entity_poly.pdbx_strand_id
1 'polypeptide(L)'
;MKIVSSSSAAKSTVNIKWKKDSSVDGYEILVATDKKFSKNKNKYTIKSKNKATKKITNLKSGKKYYVKIRSYKIINKKKIYSAYSSAENLIVK
;
A
#
# COMPACT_ATOMS: atom_id res chain seq x y z
N MET A 1 -8.03 4.18 -7.67
CA MET A 1 -7.86 3.12 -6.66
C MET A 1 -8.21 3.66 -5.28
N LYS A 2 -8.84 2.87 -4.40
CA LYS A 2 -9.23 3.29 -3.04
C LYS A 2 -8.82 2.24 -2.00
N ILE A 3 -8.21 2.70 -0.90
CA ILE A 3 -7.97 1.89 0.29
C ILE A 3 -9.32 1.71 1.00
N VAL A 4 -9.65 0.47 1.34
CA VAL A 4 -10.90 0.12 2.05
C VAL A 4 -10.68 0.18 3.55
N SER A 5 -9.54 -0.33 4.02
CA SER A 5 -9.15 -0.20 5.42
C SER A 5 -7.64 -0.36 5.60
N SER A 6 -7.12 0.29 6.64
CA SER A 6 -5.77 0.08 7.16
C SER A 6 -5.86 -0.09 8.67
N SER A 7 -5.37 -1.21 9.20
CA SER A 7 -5.45 -1.49 10.63
C SER A 7 -4.15 -2.06 11.19
N SER A 8 -3.84 -1.72 12.43
CA SER A 8 -2.76 -2.32 13.21
C SER A 8 -3.39 -3.10 14.37
N ALA A 9 -3.60 -4.39 14.15
CA ALA A 9 -4.20 -5.30 15.15
C ALA A 9 -3.14 -6.06 15.96
N ALA A 10 -1.93 -6.22 15.42
CA ALA A 10 -0.81 -6.92 16.04
C ALA A 10 0.40 -5.99 16.14
N LYS A 11 1.29 -6.26 17.11
CA LYS A 11 2.52 -5.49 17.32
C LYS A 11 3.32 -5.38 16.02
N SER A 12 3.84 -4.18 15.74
CA SER A 12 4.75 -3.91 14.63
C SER A 12 4.19 -4.26 13.25
N THR A 13 2.86 -4.31 13.11
CA THR A 13 2.18 -4.83 11.93
C THR A 13 1.09 -3.88 11.44
N VAL A 14 0.97 -3.76 10.12
CA VAL A 14 -0.17 -3.11 9.43
C VAL A 14 -0.77 -4.04 8.40
N ASN A 15 -2.10 -4.20 8.46
CA ASN A 15 -2.89 -4.86 7.45
C ASN A 15 -3.56 -3.80 6.58
N ILE A 16 -3.32 -3.87 5.27
CA ILE A 16 -3.92 -2.97 4.29
C ILE A 16 -4.88 -3.78 3.44
N LYS A 17 -6.09 -3.28 3.27
CA LYS A 17 -7.11 -3.81 2.37
C LYS A 17 -7.53 -2.74 1.37
N TRP A 18 -7.65 -3.09 0.10
CA TRP A 18 -8.05 -2.18 -0.98
C TRP A 18 -9.14 -2.80 -1.85
N LYS A 19 -9.80 -1.96 -2.66
CA LYS A 19 -10.79 -2.42 -3.63
C LYS A 19 -10.07 -3.13 -4.78
N LYS A 20 -10.53 -4.34 -5.14
CA LYS A 20 -10.01 -5.07 -6.31
C LYS A 20 -10.36 -4.32 -7.59
N ASP A 21 -9.44 -4.39 -8.55
CA ASP A 21 -9.63 -3.92 -9.91
C ASP A 21 -9.26 -5.10 -10.84
N SER A 22 -10.24 -5.60 -11.59
CA SER A 22 -10.06 -6.74 -12.49
C SER A 22 -9.31 -6.37 -13.77
N SER A 23 -9.22 -5.06 -14.07
CA SER A 23 -8.63 -4.56 -15.29
C SER A 23 -7.11 -4.42 -15.22
N VAL A 24 -6.51 -4.55 -14.04
CA VAL A 24 -5.08 -4.29 -13.79
C VAL A 24 -4.28 -5.59 -13.67
N ASP A 25 -2.95 -5.51 -13.74
CA ASP A 25 -2.06 -6.66 -13.57
C ASP A 25 -1.55 -6.80 -12.13
N GLY A 26 -1.53 -5.68 -11.39
CA GLY A 26 -1.12 -5.67 -10.01
C GLY A 26 -1.19 -4.31 -9.36
N TYR A 27 -0.59 -4.23 -8.17
CA TYR A 27 -0.63 -3.06 -7.30
C TYR A 27 0.74 -2.72 -6.74
N GLU A 28 0.91 -1.46 -6.38
CA GLU A 28 2.07 -0.97 -5.64
C GLU A 28 1.62 -0.20 -4.41
N ILE A 29 2.12 -0.60 -3.25
CA ILE A 29 1.85 0.05 -1.98
C ILE A 29 3.12 0.78 -1.55
N LEU A 30 2.95 2.04 -1.15
CA LEU A 30 3.98 2.80 -0.47
C LEU A 30 3.59 3.01 0.98
N VAL A 31 4.56 2.83 1.88
CA VAL A 31 4.43 3.07 3.31
C VAL A 31 5.59 3.95 3.76
N ALA A 32 5.32 5.05 4.45
CA ALA A 32 6.34 5.98 4.94
C ALA A 32 5.97 6.51 6.32
N THR A 33 6.93 7.09 7.05
CA THR A 33 6.66 7.77 8.32
C THR A 33 6.25 9.23 8.12
N ASP A 34 6.36 9.76 6.91
CA ASP A 34 6.01 11.13 6.56
C ASP A 34 4.95 11.18 5.46
N LYS A 35 4.08 12.20 5.50
CA LYS A 35 2.97 12.37 4.55
C LYS A 35 3.44 12.60 3.11
N LYS A 36 4.65 13.14 2.92
CA LYS A 36 5.24 13.43 1.61
C LYS A 36 5.94 12.20 1.01
N PHE A 37 6.06 11.10 1.76
CA PHE A 37 6.78 9.88 1.38
C PHE A 37 8.25 10.15 1.00
N SER A 38 8.91 11.09 1.67
CA SER A 38 10.32 11.44 1.45
C SER A 38 11.30 10.69 2.36
N LYS A 39 10.85 10.15 3.51
CA LYS A 39 11.68 9.48 4.51
C LYS A 39 11.11 8.10 4.87
N ASN A 40 12.00 7.13 5.13
CA ASN A 40 11.65 5.76 5.57
C ASN A 40 10.58 5.11 4.68
N LYS A 41 10.66 5.34 3.36
CA LYS A 41 9.69 4.86 2.38
C LYS A 41 9.97 3.41 2.01
N ASN A 42 9.02 2.54 2.30
CA ASN A 42 8.99 1.17 1.84
C ASN A 42 8.02 1.02 0.68
N LYS A 43 8.39 0.19 -0.29
CA LYS A 43 7.61 -0.08 -1.50
C LYS A 43 7.34 -1.57 -1.63
N TYR A 44 6.08 -1.93 -1.79
CA TYR A 44 5.65 -3.31 -1.94
C TYR A 44 4.92 -3.47 -3.27
N THR A 45 5.42 -4.38 -4.13
CA THR A 45 4.78 -4.70 -5.40
C THR A 45 3.98 -6.01 -5.26
N ILE A 46 2.72 -5.97 -5.66
CA ILE A 46 1.80 -7.10 -5.67
C ILE A 46 1.58 -7.49 -7.12
N LYS A 47 2.22 -8.59 -7.55
CA LYS A 47 2.11 -9.15 -8.91
C LYS A 47 0.85 -10.01 -9.08
N SER A 48 -0.30 -9.51 -8.61
CA SER A 48 -1.57 -10.22 -8.72
C SER A 48 -2.73 -9.25 -8.60
N LYS A 49 -3.60 -9.26 -9.60
CA LYS A 49 -4.88 -8.52 -9.60
C LYS A 49 -5.88 -9.03 -8.57
N ASN A 50 -5.80 -10.32 -8.24
CA ASN A 50 -6.73 -11.01 -7.34
C ASN A 50 -6.44 -10.74 -5.85
N LYS A 51 -5.21 -10.32 -5.51
CA LYS A 51 -4.84 -9.95 -4.14
C LYS A 51 -5.36 -8.55 -3.81
N ALA A 52 -6.10 -8.46 -2.70
CA ALA A 52 -6.71 -7.23 -2.19
C ALA A 52 -6.24 -6.85 -0.78
N THR A 53 -5.33 -7.66 -0.22
CA THR A 53 -4.82 -7.49 1.14
C THR A 53 -3.30 -7.67 1.18
N LYS A 54 -2.64 -6.93 2.07
CA LYS A 54 -1.22 -7.09 2.37
C LYS A 54 -0.98 -6.83 3.84
N LYS A 55 -0.31 -7.79 4.49
CA LYS A 55 0.29 -7.63 5.81
C LYS A 55 1.71 -7.09 5.65
N ILE A 56 2.02 -6.02 6.36
CA ILE A 56 3.35 -5.41 6.47
C ILE A 56 3.79 -5.58 7.91
N THR A 57 4.97 -6.15 8.11
CA THR A 57 5.57 -6.44 9.41
C THR A 57 6.84 -5.60 9.61
N ASN A 58 7.49 -5.72 10.77
CA ASN A 58 8.72 -4.99 11.12
C ASN A 58 8.57 -3.45 11.10
N LEU A 59 7.38 -2.95 11.42
CA LEU A 59 7.15 -1.52 11.62
C LEU A 59 7.44 -1.13 13.07
N LYS A 60 7.81 0.13 13.30
CA LYS A 60 8.06 0.61 14.66
C LYS A 60 6.72 0.87 15.36
N SER A 61 6.44 0.14 16.44
CA SER A 61 5.28 0.39 17.31
C SER A 61 5.27 1.82 17.85
N GLY A 62 4.08 2.36 18.07
CA GLY A 62 3.83 3.74 18.49
C GLY A 62 4.05 4.80 17.40
N LYS A 63 4.56 4.44 16.21
CA LYS A 63 4.78 5.41 15.13
C LYS A 63 3.57 5.54 14.21
N LYS A 64 3.33 6.77 13.76
CA LYS A 64 2.39 7.07 12.68
C LYS A 64 3.03 6.73 11.33
N TYR A 65 2.31 5.97 10.52
CA TYR A 65 2.68 5.66 9.15
C TYR A 65 1.61 6.16 8.19
N TYR A 66 2.06 6.55 7.00
CA TYR A 66 1.24 6.95 5.87
C TYR A 66 1.30 5.86 4.80
N VAL A 67 0.16 5.52 4.25
CA VAL A 67 -0.01 4.46 3.27
C VAL A 67 -0.74 5.00 2.06
N LYS A 68 -0.21 4.74 0.87
CA LYS A 68 -0.92 4.96 -0.40
C LYS A 68 -0.72 3.79 -1.33
N ILE A 69 -1.69 3.57 -2.21
CA ILE A 69 -1.67 2.47 -3.17
C ILE A 69 -1.95 3.01 -4.58
N ARG A 70 -1.32 2.41 -5.59
CA ARG A 70 -1.66 2.61 -7.00
C ARG A 70 -1.77 1.27 -7.70
N SER A 71 -2.52 1.21 -8.80
CA SER A 71 -2.54 0.05 -9.67
C SER A 71 -1.52 0.20 -10.79
N TYR A 72 -1.15 -0.92 -11.42
CA TYR A 72 -0.37 -0.92 -12.64
C TYR A 72 -0.86 -1.96 -13.63
N LYS A 73 -0.68 -1.66 -14.92
CA LYS A 73 -0.82 -2.60 -16.04
C LYS A 73 0.52 -2.81 -16.71
N ILE A 74 0.70 -3.96 -17.35
CA ILE A 74 1.85 -4.28 -18.18
C ILE A 74 1.38 -4.23 -19.64
N ILE A 75 1.81 -3.19 -20.35
CA ILE A 75 1.54 -3.02 -21.79
C ILE A 75 2.89 -3.06 -22.48
N ASN A 76 3.05 -3.95 -23.47
CA ASN A 76 4.31 -4.11 -24.22
C ASN A 76 5.54 -4.26 -23.29
N LYS A 77 5.42 -5.13 -22.27
CA LYS A 77 6.45 -5.39 -21.24
C LYS A 77 6.80 -4.19 -20.34
N LYS A 78 6.11 -3.06 -20.47
CA LYS A 78 6.30 -1.85 -19.65
C LYS A 78 5.19 -1.70 -18.63
N LYS A 79 5.53 -1.31 -17.41
CA LYS A 79 4.55 -1.01 -16.35
C LYS A 79 4.01 0.41 -16.51
N ILE A 80 2.71 0.53 -16.73
CA ILE A 80 1.98 1.79 -16.71
C ILE A 80 1.21 1.88 -15.39
N TYR A 81 1.41 2.97 -14.66
CA TYR A 81 0.86 3.17 -13.33
C TYR A 81 -0.31 4.15 -13.36
N SER A 82 -1.31 3.91 -12.52
CA SER A 82 -2.34 4.89 -12.22
C SER A 82 -1.80 5.99 -11.30
N ALA A 83 -2.59 7.07 -11.14
CA ALA A 83 -2.43 7.96 -10.00
C ALA A 83 -2.52 7.18 -8.68
N TYR A 84 -1.85 7.69 -7.64
CA TYR A 84 -1.96 7.15 -6.29
C TYR A 84 -3.37 7.40 -5.71
N SER A 85 -3.79 6.53 -4.81
CA SER A 85 -4.92 6.81 -3.91
C SER A 85 -4.60 8.00 -2.99
N SER A 86 -5.65 8.54 -2.37
CA SER A 86 -5.50 9.33 -1.15
C SER A 86 -4.64 8.58 -0.14
N ALA A 87 -3.77 9.32 0.55
CA ALA A 87 -2.91 8.76 1.57
C ALA A 87 -3.71 8.59 2.87
N GLU A 88 -3.77 7.36 3.35
CA GLU A 88 -4.30 7.03 4.66
C GLU A 88 -3.19 7.07 5.71
N ASN A 89 -3.54 7.31 6.96
CA ASN A 89 -2.56 7.29 8.05
C ASN A 89 -3.08 6.47 9.23
N LEU A 90 -2.17 5.78 9.91
CA LEU A 90 -2.48 5.01 11.10
C LEU A 90 -1.30 4.94 12.06
N ILE A 91 -1.59 4.70 13.33
CA ILE A 91 -0.60 4.43 14.37
C ILE A 91 -0.42 2.91 14.47
N VAL A 92 0.84 2.46 14.44
CA VAL A 92 1.19 1.04 14.59
C VAL A 92 1.19 0.68 16.07
N LYS A 93 0.53 -0.40 16.44
CA LYS A 93 0.53 -0.95 17.81
C LYS A 93 1.84 -1.66 18.15
#